data_AF-A0AA38PRB7-F1
#
_entry.id   AF-A0AA38PRB7-F1
#
_cell.length_a   1.000
_cell.length_b   1.000
_cell.length_c   1.000
_cell.angle_alpha   90.00
_cell.angle_beta   90.00
_cell.angle_gamma   90.00
#
_symmetry.space_group_name_H-M   'P 1'
#
loop_
_entity.id
_entity.type
_entity.pdbx_description
1 polymer ?
#
loop_
_entity_poly.entity_id
_entity_poly.type
_entity_poly.pdbx_seq_one_letter_code
_entity_poly.pdbx_strand_id
1 'polypeptide(L)'
;MPLANAFLSCTLVMYPSSIDSEVFVTHPSLHIRDAQDAHVVLEAVRLRVLPLIKRRLVASERDNLSTGNVFVWEEAEDEGGLLRWTDGRRWSQSRMRGDYLFYEEKVETTAAEKEAKAARRARRASDPAAIIPPPLRRKDRPTKPDGLTKQTYSALVHLPGTNETRKWHVVAYFSGNDYTRLPVIENYDYLRRIRVPEGVFVNSKSLTKMDTPDSPLDEARDLEHRRFIEGYPLRPVSPARPLYPPVFPPPLAPPMPGDPRQRVSLPPISMLDYPQRPGFLRHNSTSSANELYTPLSSEDQRALSRLRINL
;
A
#
# COMPACT_ATOMS: atom_id res chain seq x y z
N MET A 1 27.52 -18.68 -39.19
CA MET A 1 26.86 -17.86 -38.15
C MET A 1 25.52 -17.38 -38.69
N PRO A 2 24.41 -18.11 -38.54
CA PRO A 2 23.11 -17.60 -38.95
C PRO A 2 22.40 -16.90 -37.79
N LEU A 3 21.82 -15.75 -38.13
CA LEU A 3 20.95 -14.91 -37.31
C LEU A 3 19.67 -15.66 -36.96
N ALA A 4 19.35 -15.77 -35.67
CA ALA A 4 18.07 -16.29 -35.20
C ALA A 4 17.06 -15.13 -35.14
N ASN A 5 16.19 -15.07 -36.15
CA ASN A 5 14.93 -14.30 -36.11
C ASN A 5 14.00 -14.96 -35.09
N ALA A 6 13.83 -14.33 -33.92
CA ALA A 6 12.76 -14.67 -33.00
C ALA A 6 11.44 -14.09 -33.54
N PHE A 7 10.72 -14.89 -34.32
CA PHE A 7 9.31 -14.66 -34.61
C PHE A 7 8.53 -14.73 -33.29
N LEU A 8 8.05 -13.57 -32.83
CA LEU A 8 6.97 -13.50 -31.83
C LEU A 8 5.70 -14.05 -32.49
N SER A 9 5.50 -15.35 -32.33
CA SER A 9 4.23 -16.01 -32.64
C SER A 9 3.16 -15.36 -31.77
N CYS A 10 2.25 -14.64 -32.43
CA CYS A 10 1.03 -14.08 -31.86
C CYS A 10 0.12 -15.24 -31.44
N THR A 11 0.31 -15.74 -30.22
CA THR A 11 -0.66 -16.65 -29.60
C THR A 11 -1.89 -15.84 -29.28
N LEU A 12 -2.93 -16.06 -30.07
CA LEU A 12 -4.31 -15.72 -29.76
C LEU A 12 -4.59 -16.23 -28.33
N VAL A 13 -4.63 -15.34 -27.33
CA VAL A 13 -5.14 -15.70 -25.99
C VAL A 13 -6.66 -15.82 -26.12
N MET A 14 -7.09 -16.92 -26.76
CA MET A 14 -8.40 -17.48 -26.52
C MET A 14 -8.36 -17.96 -25.07
N TYR A 15 -9.07 -17.30 -24.17
CA TYR A 15 -9.30 -17.86 -22.85
C TYR A 15 -10.16 -19.11 -23.04
N PRO A 16 -9.62 -20.34 -22.85
CA PRO A 16 -10.45 -21.52 -22.94
C PRO A 16 -11.40 -21.50 -21.75
N SER A 17 -12.70 -21.48 -22.04
CA SER A 17 -13.72 -21.88 -21.09
C SER A 17 -13.55 -23.38 -20.83
N SER A 18 -12.72 -23.76 -19.85
CA SER A 18 -12.76 -25.03 -19.09
C SER A 18 -11.52 -25.22 -18.20
N ILE A 19 -11.76 -25.32 -16.88
CA ILE A 19 -10.93 -25.92 -15.79
C ILE A 19 -9.76 -25.06 -15.24
N ASP A 20 -10.07 -24.32 -14.16
CA ASP A 20 -9.26 -23.98 -12.96
C ASP A 20 -7.73 -24.04 -13.01
N SER A 21 -7.11 -23.44 -14.03
CA SER A 21 -5.84 -22.74 -13.80
C SER A 21 -6.22 -21.35 -13.31
N GLU A 22 -6.38 -21.21 -11.99
CA GLU A 22 -6.84 -19.98 -11.36
C GLU A 22 -5.91 -18.82 -11.81
N VAL A 23 -6.41 -17.97 -12.70
CA VAL A 23 -5.63 -16.90 -13.31
C VAL A 23 -5.30 -15.88 -12.23
N PHE A 24 -4.07 -15.93 -11.71
CA PHE A 24 -3.65 -15.10 -10.59
C PHE A 24 -3.27 -13.66 -10.98
N VAL A 25 -3.16 -13.37 -12.29
CA VAL A 25 -2.73 -12.08 -12.85
C VAL A 25 -3.78 -11.53 -13.80
N THR A 26 -4.09 -10.23 -13.70
CA THR A 26 -5.05 -9.59 -14.62
C THR A 26 -4.48 -9.48 -16.03
N HIS A 27 -3.20 -9.12 -16.16
CA HIS A 27 -2.51 -9.13 -17.44
C HIS A 27 -1.02 -9.50 -17.26
N PRO A 28 -0.46 -10.45 -18.03
CA PRO A 28 0.90 -10.95 -17.78
C PRO A 28 2.02 -10.00 -18.22
N SER A 29 1.80 -9.20 -19.27
CA SER A 29 2.84 -8.31 -19.83
C SER A 29 2.24 -7.01 -20.37
N LEU A 30 2.12 -5.96 -19.57
CA LEU A 30 1.57 -4.68 -20.01
C LEU A 30 2.25 -3.53 -19.29
N HIS A 31 2.56 -2.47 -20.03
CA HIS A 31 2.94 -1.18 -19.47
C HIS A 31 1.73 -0.23 -19.45
N ILE A 32 1.42 0.30 -18.27
CA ILE A 32 0.37 1.31 -18.07
C ILE A 32 1.04 2.68 -17.97
N ARG A 33 0.87 3.51 -19.00
CA ARG A 33 1.57 4.80 -19.11
C ARG A 33 0.91 5.88 -18.28
N ASP A 34 -0.42 5.94 -18.33
CA ASP A 34 -1.22 7.02 -17.77
C ASP A 34 -2.61 6.55 -17.31
N ALA A 35 -3.36 7.48 -16.70
CA ALA A 35 -4.69 7.19 -16.16
C ALA A 35 -5.68 6.67 -17.22
N GLN A 36 -5.49 7.05 -18.50
CA GLN A 36 -6.31 6.56 -19.59
C GLN A 36 -6.06 5.07 -19.84
N ASP A 37 -4.80 4.64 -19.89
CA ASP A 37 -4.45 3.22 -19.97
C ASP A 37 -5.04 2.43 -18.79
N ALA A 38 -4.96 2.98 -17.57
CA ALA A 38 -5.56 2.33 -16.39
C ALA A 38 -7.09 2.20 -16.52
N HIS A 39 -7.78 3.23 -17.01
CA HIS A 39 -9.23 3.16 -17.25
C HIS A 39 -9.60 2.11 -18.30
N VAL A 40 -8.79 1.94 -19.35
CA VAL A 40 -9.00 0.87 -20.34
C VAL A 40 -8.87 -0.50 -19.69
N VAL A 41 -7.87 -0.71 -18.83
CA VAL A 41 -7.69 -1.99 -18.11
C VAL A 41 -8.86 -2.22 -17.13
N LEU A 42 -9.29 -1.20 -16.40
CA LEU A 42 -10.44 -1.31 -15.49
C LEU A 42 -11.73 -1.65 -16.27
N GLU A 43 -11.95 -1.02 -17.42
CA GLU A 43 -13.08 -1.31 -18.29
C GLU A 43 -13.02 -2.74 -18.85
N ALA A 44 -11.83 -3.21 -19.26
CA ALA A 44 -11.63 -4.58 -19.69
C ALA A 44 -12.03 -5.59 -18.60
N VAL A 45 -11.74 -5.28 -17.33
CA VAL A 45 -12.14 -6.09 -16.18
C VAL A 45 -13.64 -6.00 -15.92
N ARG A 46 -14.24 -4.80 -16.02
CA ARG A 46 -15.69 -4.61 -15.88
C ARG A 46 -16.47 -5.41 -16.92
N LEU A 47 -15.98 -5.44 -18.16
CA LEU A 47 -16.52 -6.21 -19.28
C LEU A 47 -16.14 -7.71 -19.24
N ARG A 48 -15.40 -8.16 -18.21
CA ARG A 48 -14.92 -9.55 -18.06
C ARG A 48 -14.02 -10.05 -19.20
N VAL A 49 -13.41 -9.13 -19.96
CA VAL A 49 -12.35 -9.43 -20.93
C VAL A 49 -11.06 -9.79 -20.21
N LEU A 50 -10.78 -9.11 -19.08
CA LEU A 50 -9.68 -9.43 -18.18
C LEU A 50 -10.21 -9.86 -16.80
N PRO A 51 -9.48 -10.71 -16.06
CA PRO A 51 -9.94 -11.20 -14.76
C PRO A 51 -9.74 -10.17 -13.64
N LEU A 52 -10.74 -10.06 -12.76
CA LEU A 52 -10.66 -9.35 -11.48
C LEU A 52 -10.04 -10.26 -10.42
N ILE A 53 -9.01 -9.79 -9.73
CA ILE A 53 -8.39 -10.51 -8.62
C ILE A 53 -9.25 -10.33 -7.37
N LYS A 54 -9.75 -11.45 -6.85
CA LYS A 54 -10.68 -11.49 -5.70
C LYS A 54 -10.08 -12.10 -4.45
N ARG A 55 -8.90 -12.70 -4.55
CA ARG A 55 -8.21 -13.37 -3.43
C ARG A 55 -6.77 -12.89 -3.31
N ARG A 56 -6.16 -13.21 -2.17
CA ARG A 56 -4.75 -12.90 -1.91
C ARG A 56 -3.87 -13.81 -2.76
N LEU A 57 -2.70 -13.29 -3.11
CA LEU A 57 -1.66 -14.09 -3.74
C LEU A 57 -1.12 -15.13 -2.77
N VAL A 58 -0.97 -16.37 -3.22
CA VAL A 58 -0.27 -17.41 -2.44
C VAL A 58 1.25 -17.22 -2.50
N ALA A 59 2.03 -18.01 -1.76
CA ALA A 59 3.49 -17.87 -1.72
C ALA A 59 4.13 -17.99 -3.11
N SER A 60 3.81 -19.04 -3.85
CA SER A 60 4.35 -19.28 -5.20
C SER A 60 4.03 -18.15 -6.18
N GLU A 61 2.83 -17.59 -6.14
CA GLU A 61 2.43 -16.46 -7.00
C GLU A 61 3.19 -15.18 -6.68
N ARG A 62 3.46 -14.92 -5.39
CA ARG A 62 4.28 -13.78 -4.96
C ARG A 62 5.72 -13.91 -5.44
N ASP A 63 6.25 -15.14 -5.41
CA ASP A 63 7.61 -15.44 -5.89
C ASP A 63 7.71 -15.26 -7.41
N ASN A 64 6.63 -15.53 -8.15
CA ASN A 64 6.55 -15.40 -9.60
C ASN A 64 6.22 -13.98 -10.11
N LEU A 65 6.13 -12.98 -9.23
CA LEU A 65 5.91 -11.58 -9.66
C LEU A 65 7.04 -11.09 -10.56
N SER A 66 6.67 -10.57 -11.73
CA SER A 66 7.60 -10.20 -12.80
C SER A 66 7.21 -8.89 -13.49
N THR A 67 8.15 -8.37 -14.29
CA THR A 67 7.95 -7.16 -15.09
C THR A 67 6.78 -7.34 -16.08
N GLY A 68 5.92 -6.34 -16.17
CA GLY A 68 4.70 -6.36 -16.99
C GLY A 68 3.48 -6.98 -16.34
N ASN A 69 3.58 -7.62 -15.16
CA ASN A 69 2.39 -8.12 -14.49
C ASN A 69 1.51 -6.96 -14.01
N VAL A 70 0.22 -7.06 -14.31
CA VAL A 70 -0.84 -6.12 -13.88
C VAL A 70 -1.91 -6.89 -13.12
N PHE A 71 -2.38 -6.31 -12.02
CA PHE A 71 -3.43 -6.85 -11.18
C PHE A 71 -4.49 -5.78 -10.95
N VAL A 72 -5.75 -6.15 -11.11
CA VAL A 72 -6.90 -5.33 -10.77
C VAL A 72 -7.67 -6.01 -9.68
N TRP A 73 -7.98 -5.29 -8.60
CA TRP A 73 -8.78 -5.79 -7.49
C TRP A 73 -9.76 -4.74 -7.01
N GLU A 74 -10.84 -5.22 -6.41
CA GLU A 74 -11.87 -4.41 -5.77
C GLU A 74 -11.65 -4.41 -4.26
N GLU A 75 -11.72 -3.22 -3.64
CA GLU A 75 -11.70 -3.09 -2.19
C GLU A 75 -12.98 -3.68 -1.60
N ALA A 76 -12.81 -4.66 -0.73
CA ALA A 76 -13.92 -5.35 -0.08
C ALA A 76 -13.59 -5.60 1.40
N GLU A 77 -14.53 -5.24 2.28
CA GLU A 77 -14.39 -5.32 3.75
C GLU A 77 -14.88 -6.66 4.33
N ASP A 78 -15.42 -7.53 3.50
CA ASP A 78 -15.96 -8.84 3.87
C ASP A 78 -14.87 -9.86 4.25
N GLU A 79 -15.29 -10.94 4.91
CA GLU A 79 -14.39 -11.98 5.37
C GLU A 79 -13.78 -12.73 4.16
N GLY A 80 -12.51 -12.45 3.88
CA GLY A 80 -11.79 -12.95 2.70
C GLY A 80 -11.52 -11.89 1.62
N GLY A 81 -12.12 -10.71 1.75
CA GLY A 81 -11.94 -9.56 0.88
C GLY A 81 -10.52 -8.97 0.88
N LEU A 82 -10.23 -8.22 -0.19
CA LEU A 82 -8.97 -7.48 -0.31
C LEU A 82 -9.20 -6.05 0.13
N LEU A 83 -8.69 -5.69 1.31
CA LEU A 83 -8.60 -4.30 1.76
C LEU A 83 -7.32 -3.58 1.26
N ARG A 84 -6.28 -4.37 1.03
CA ARG A 84 -4.96 -3.87 0.62
C ARG A 84 -4.20 -4.93 -0.14
N TRP A 85 -3.48 -4.45 -1.14
CA TRP A 85 -2.56 -5.27 -1.91
C TRP A 85 -1.34 -5.69 -1.08
N THR A 86 -1.04 -6.98 -1.06
CA THR A 86 0.11 -7.56 -0.33
C THR A 86 0.84 -8.58 -1.20
N ASP A 87 2.05 -8.22 -1.60
CA ASP A 87 2.91 -9.00 -2.52
C ASP A 87 4.13 -9.66 -1.84
N GLY A 88 4.34 -9.41 -0.54
CA GLY A 88 5.47 -9.97 0.21
C GLY A 88 6.81 -9.26 0.01
N ARG A 89 6.90 -8.27 -0.90
CA ARG A 89 8.14 -7.55 -1.18
C ARG A 89 8.32 -6.33 -0.27
N ARG A 90 9.58 -5.92 -0.07
CA ARG A 90 9.91 -4.70 0.69
C ARG A 90 9.95 -3.51 -0.24
N TRP A 91 9.06 -2.55 0.00
CA TRP A 91 8.92 -1.36 -0.84
C TRP A 91 9.51 -0.10 -0.20
N SER A 92 9.88 0.88 -1.02
CA SER A 92 10.18 2.25 -0.60
C SER A 92 8.95 2.94 0.01
N GLN A 93 9.11 4.17 0.50
CA GLN A 93 7.98 5.06 0.68
C GLN A 93 7.35 5.39 -0.68
N SER A 94 6.03 5.63 -0.70
CA SER A 94 5.32 6.04 -1.91
C SER A 94 5.88 7.35 -2.45
N ARG A 95 5.98 7.43 -3.78
CA ARG A 95 6.29 8.65 -4.51
C ARG A 95 5.17 8.90 -5.51
N MET A 96 4.59 10.09 -5.49
CA MET A 96 3.56 10.47 -6.45
C MET A 96 4.21 10.88 -7.77
N ARG A 97 3.68 10.40 -8.89
CA ARG A 97 3.98 10.92 -10.23
C ARG A 97 2.69 10.90 -11.05
N GLY A 98 2.20 12.08 -11.45
CA GLY A 98 0.86 12.20 -12.00
C GLY A 98 -0.18 11.58 -11.06
N ASP A 99 -1.03 10.72 -11.61
CA ASP A 99 -2.11 10.04 -10.86
C ASP A 99 -1.69 8.74 -10.16
N TYR A 100 -0.42 8.39 -10.25
CA TYR A 100 0.09 7.13 -9.73
C TYR A 100 0.92 7.31 -8.47
N LEU A 101 0.94 6.26 -7.67
CA LEU A 101 1.96 6.05 -6.63
C LEU A 101 2.97 5.02 -7.10
N PHE A 102 4.24 5.34 -6.89
CA PHE A 102 5.38 4.50 -7.22
C PHE A 102 6.11 4.05 -5.97
N TYR A 103 6.60 2.81 -6.03
CA TYR A 103 7.39 2.18 -4.98
C TYR A 103 8.56 1.42 -5.59
N GLU A 104 9.76 1.61 -5.06
CA GLU A 104 10.95 0.85 -5.47
C GLU A 104 11.20 -0.31 -4.51
N GLU A 105 11.54 -1.48 -5.04
CA GLU A 105 11.93 -2.63 -4.22
C GLU A 105 13.23 -2.35 -3.48
N LYS A 106 13.24 -2.64 -2.19
CA LYS A 106 14.39 -2.50 -1.28
C LYS A 106 14.92 -3.89 -0.92
N VAL A 107 16.23 -3.97 -0.65
CA VAL A 107 16.89 -5.22 -0.27
C VAL A 107 16.16 -5.90 0.90
N GLU A 108 16.00 -7.22 0.84
CA GLU A 108 15.31 -7.97 1.88
C GLU A 108 16.01 -7.91 3.24
N THR A 109 15.28 -8.22 4.30
CA THR A 109 15.87 -8.30 5.64
C THR A 109 16.68 -9.58 5.72
N THR A 110 17.99 -9.48 5.99
CA THR A 110 18.87 -10.65 6.10
C THR A 110 18.52 -11.48 7.34
N ALA A 111 18.96 -12.75 7.38
CA ALA A 111 18.78 -13.60 8.56
C ALA A 111 19.42 -12.98 9.81
N ALA A 112 20.63 -12.42 9.67
CA ALA A 112 21.33 -11.73 10.76
C ALA A 112 20.54 -10.50 11.27
N GLU A 113 19.90 -9.73 10.38
CA GLU A 113 19.04 -8.62 10.80
C GLU A 113 17.77 -9.09 11.52
N LYS A 114 17.18 -10.22 11.11
CA LYS A 114 16.04 -10.84 11.79
C LYS A 114 16.44 -11.31 13.19
N GLU A 115 17.60 -11.94 13.32
CA GLU A 115 18.16 -12.39 14.59
C GLU A 115 18.48 -11.22 15.52
N ALA A 116 19.17 -10.17 15.02
CA ALA A 116 19.44 -8.96 15.79
C ALA A 116 18.15 -8.30 16.30
N LYS A 117 17.08 -8.31 15.48
CA LYS A 117 15.75 -7.81 15.89
C LYS A 117 15.13 -8.69 16.98
N ALA A 118 15.27 -10.01 16.90
CA ALA A 118 14.78 -10.93 17.92
C ALA A 118 15.56 -10.75 19.24
N ALA A 119 16.89 -10.71 19.19
CA ALA A 119 17.76 -10.48 20.35
C ALA A 119 17.42 -9.15 21.04
N ARG A 120 17.19 -8.10 20.26
CA ARG A 120 16.75 -6.81 20.78
C ARG A 120 15.39 -6.87 21.49
N ARG A 121 14.42 -7.61 20.95
CA ARG A 121 13.11 -7.79 21.61
C ARG A 121 13.26 -8.55 22.93
N ALA A 122 14.08 -9.60 22.93
CA ALA A 122 14.38 -10.37 24.14
C ALA A 122 15.05 -9.51 25.22
N ARG A 123 16.02 -8.66 24.84
CA ARG A 123 16.64 -7.69 25.76
C ARG A 123 15.64 -6.69 26.34
N ARG A 124 14.77 -6.12 25.52
CA ARG A 124 13.75 -5.17 26.00
C ARG A 124 12.75 -5.81 26.96
N ALA A 125 12.46 -7.10 26.76
CA ALA A 125 11.56 -7.85 27.63
C ALA A 125 12.20 -8.23 28.97
N SER A 126 13.51 -8.50 28.99
CA SER A 126 14.25 -8.87 30.20
C SER A 126 14.73 -7.66 31.01
N ASP A 127 15.09 -6.58 30.33
CA ASP A 127 15.52 -5.33 30.95
C ASP A 127 14.85 -4.13 30.24
N PRO A 128 13.77 -3.58 30.82
CA PRO A 128 13.09 -2.40 30.28
C PRO A 128 13.95 -1.13 30.27
N ALA A 129 15.02 -1.06 31.09
CA ALA A 129 15.93 0.08 31.17
C ALA A 129 17.13 -0.03 30.20
N ALA A 130 17.28 -1.17 29.53
CA ALA A 130 18.38 -1.40 28.60
C ALA A 130 18.38 -0.36 27.45
N ILE A 131 19.52 0.32 27.27
CA ILE A 131 19.74 1.21 26.13
C ILE A 131 20.00 0.36 24.89
N ILE A 132 18.98 0.25 24.04
CA ILE A 132 19.00 -0.57 22.84
C ILE A 132 19.22 0.34 21.62
N PRO A 133 20.24 0.07 20.78
CA PRO A 133 20.45 0.82 19.55
C PRO A 133 19.20 0.85 18.64
N PRO A 134 18.89 2.00 18.02
CA PRO A 134 17.76 2.12 17.12
C PRO A 134 17.96 1.23 15.88
N PRO A 135 16.87 0.70 15.30
CA PRO A 135 17.00 -0.17 14.13
C PRO A 135 17.32 0.68 12.90
N LEU A 136 17.91 0.06 11.88
CA LEU A 136 18.02 0.66 10.55
C LEU A 136 16.64 1.15 10.08
N ARG A 137 16.55 2.44 9.74
CA ARG A 137 15.29 3.04 9.29
C ARG A 137 14.99 2.53 7.88
N ARG A 138 13.70 2.39 7.56
CA ARG A 138 13.26 1.97 6.22
C ARG A 138 13.84 2.84 5.10
N LYS A 139 14.00 4.15 5.35
CA LYS A 139 14.55 5.12 4.40
C LYS A 139 16.04 4.92 4.09
N ASP A 140 16.79 4.36 5.03
CA ASP A 140 18.25 4.19 4.92
C ASP A 140 18.60 2.84 4.28
N ARG A 141 17.57 2.04 3.92
CA ARG A 141 17.77 0.74 3.30
C ARG A 141 18.05 0.89 1.80
N PRO A 142 19.11 0.25 1.28
CA PRO A 142 19.44 0.30 -0.14
C PRO A 142 18.31 -0.22 -1.03
N THR A 143 18.22 0.35 -2.24
CA THR A 143 17.43 -0.21 -3.34
C THR A 143 17.99 -1.56 -3.72
N LYS A 144 17.10 -2.51 -4.03
CA LYS A 144 17.52 -3.83 -4.52
C LYS A 144 18.08 -3.66 -5.94
N PRO A 145 19.31 -4.14 -6.24
CA PRO A 145 19.78 -4.26 -7.61
C PRO A 145 18.78 -5.11 -8.41
N ASP A 146 18.41 -4.66 -9.61
CA ASP A 146 17.39 -5.32 -10.45
C ASP A 146 16.03 -5.51 -9.77
N GLY A 147 15.73 -4.65 -8.80
CA GLY A 147 14.45 -4.65 -8.09
C GLY A 147 13.29 -4.23 -8.98
N LEU A 148 12.09 -4.70 -8.62
CA LEU A 148 10.87 -4.20 -9.26
C LEU A 148 10.54 -2.78 -8.78
N THR A 149 9.88 -2.05 -9.66
CA THR A 149 9.08 -0.88 -9.36
C THR A 149 7.62 -1.30 -9.37
N LYS A 150 6.88 -0.95 -8.34
CA LYS A 150 5.44 -1.09 -8.27
C LYS A 150 4.78 0.25 -8.53
N GLN A 151 3.86 0.27 -9.48
CA GLN A 151 3.03 1.41 -9.86
C GLN A 151 1.58 1.08 -9.46
N THR A 152 0.91 1.99 -8.76
CA THR A 152 -0.47 1.79 -8.33
C THR A 152 -1.36 2.95 -8.72
N TYR A 153 -2.58 2.63 -9.16
CA TYR A 153 -3.66 3.56 -9.46
C TYR A 153 -4.92 3.14 -8.71
N SER A 154 -5.75 4.10 -8.33
CA SER A 154 -7.02 3.84 -7.64
C SER A 154 -8.12 4.69 -8.27
N ALA A 155 -9.29 4.10 -8.47
CA ALA A 155 -10.45 4.79 -9.00
C ALA A 155 -11.72 4.38 -8.23
N LEU A 156 -12.64 5.32 -8.12
CA LEU A 156 -14.03 5.00 -7.80
C LEU A 156 -14.74 4.55 -9.06
N VAL A 157 -15.43 3.43 -8.97
CA VAL A 157 -16.19 2.80 -10.04
C VAL A 157 -17.67 2.99 -9.75
N HIS A 158 -18.34 3.73 -10.62
CA HIS A 158 -19.79 3.94 -10.59
C HIS A 158 -20.42 2.92 -11.54
N LEU A 159 -21.04 1.88 -10.98
CA LEU A 159 -21.66 0.84 -11.80
C LEU A 159 -23.02 1.33 -12.33
N PRO A 160 -23.25 1.30 -13.66
CA PRO A 160 -24.51 1.72 -14.25
C PRO A 160 -25.69 0.94 -13.65
N GLY A 161 -26.75 1.64 -13.25
CA GLY A 161 -27.95 1.02 -12.67
C GLY A 161 -27.89 0.82 -11.15
N THR A 162 -26.80 1.22 -10.49
CA THR A 162 -26.69 1.22 -9.02
C THR A 162 -26.20 2.58 -8.52
N ASN A 163 -26.60 2.96 -7.30
CA ASN A 163 -26.04 4.12 -6.60
C ASN A 163 -24.79 3.76 -5.78
N GLU A 164 -24.28 2.53 -5.94
CA GLU A 164 -23.11 2.06 -5.20
C GLU A 164 -21.83 2.45 -5.93
N THR A 165 -20.88 3.00 -5.17
CA THR A 165 -19.53 3.26 -5.64
C THR A 165 -18.58 2.23 -5.07
N ARG A 166 -17.80 1.57 -5.92
CA ARG A 166 -16.78 0.60 -5.50
C ARG A 166 -15.40 1.17 -5.75
N LYS A 167 -14.45 0.90 -4.86
CA LYS A 167 -13.08 1.37 -5.02
C LYS A 167 -12.24 0.27 -5.66
N TRP A 168 -11.79 0.49 -6.88
CA TRP A 168 -10.96 -0.44 -7.62
C TRP A 168 -9.52 0.06 -7.67
N HIS A 169 -8.60 -0.90 -7.71
CA HIS A 169 -7.17 -0.64 -7.69
C HIS A 169 -6.48 -1.38 -8.82
N VAL A 170 -5.55 -0.68 -9.47
CA VAL A 170 -4.62 -1.28 -10.44
C VAL A 170 -3.23 -1.30 -9.82
N VAL A 171 -2.56 -2.43 -9.91
CA VAL A 171 -1.16 -2.61 -9.48
C VAL A 171 -0.38 -3.18 -10.64
N ALA A 172 0.64 -2.46 -11.10
CA ALA A 172 1.53 -2.87 -12.18
C ALA A 172 2.97 -2.96 -11.68
N TYR A 173 3.75 -3.88 -12.26
CA TYR A 173 5.15 -4.08 -11.93
C TYR A 173 6.04 -3.93 -13.16
N PHE A 174 7.21 -3.32 -12.99
CA PHE A 174 8.26 -3.30 -14.00
C PHE A 174 9.64 -3.12 -13.36
N SER A 175 10.70 -3.62 -13.98
CA SER A 175 12.09 -3.45 -13.52
C SER A 175 12.76 -2.27 -14.21
N GLY A 176 13.43 -1.39 -13.47
CA GLY A 176 14.26 -0.30 -14.03
C GLY A 176 13.66 0.41 -15.25
N ASN A 177 14.32 0.29 -16.40
CA ASN A 177 13.89 0.85 -17.69
C ASN A 177 13.14 -0.16 -18.59
N ASP A 178 12.86 -1.36 -18.10
CA ASP A 178 12.22 -2.43 -18.89
C ASP A 178 10.80 -2.08 -19.34
N TYR A 179 10.17 -1.09 -18.70
CA TYR A 179 8.89 -0.54 -19.13
C TYR A 179 8.91 -0.05 -20.59
N THR A 180 10.06 0.35 -21.11
CA THR A 180 10.24 0.75 -22.52
C THR A 180 10.10 -0.40 -23.52
N ARG A 181 10.32 -1.64 -23.06
CA ARG A 181 10.22 -2.85 -23.90
C ARG A 181 8.89 -3.56 -23.72
N LEU A 182 8.11 -3.18 -22.72
CA LEU A 182 6.81 -3.75 -22.46
C LEU A 182 5.78 -3.20 -23.46
N PRO A 183 4.88 -4.06 -23.98
CA PRO A 183 3.79 -3.61 -24.83
C PRO A 183 2.81 -2.74 -24.05
N VAL A 184 2.16 -1.82 -24.76
CA VAL A 184 1.14 -0.90 -24.25
C VAL A 184 -0.25 -1.31 -24.75
N ILE A 185 -1.29 -0.57 -24.35
CA ILE A 185 -2.69 -0.86 -24.68
C ILE A 185 -2.91 -1.09 -26.18
N GLU A 186 -2.31 -0.26 -27.05
CA GLU A 186 -2.48 -0.32 -28.50
C GLU A 186 -1.89 -1.58 -29.13
N ASN A 187 -0.95 -2.25 -28.46
CA ASN A 187 -0.36 -3.50 -28.93
C ASN A 187 -1.30 -4.70 -28.75
N TYR A 188 -2.38 -4.55 -27.96
CA TYR A 188 -3.33 -5.62 -27.70
C TYR A 188 -4.68 -5.34 -28.35
N ASP A 189 -5.05 -6.20 -29.30
CA ASP A 189 -6.29 -6.10 -30.05
C ASP A 189 -7.54 -5.98 -29.17
N TYR A 190 -7.60 -6.76 -28.10
CA TYR A 190 -8.73 -6.80 -27.18
C TYR A 190 -8.75 -5.63 -26.18
N LEU A 191 -7.65 -4.88 -26.05
CA LEU A 191 -7.60 -3.67 -25.20
C LEU A 191 -7.78 -2.40 -26.03
N ARG A 192 -7.09 -2.28 -27.17
CA ARG A 192 -7.13 -1.08 -28.03
C ARG A 192 -8.51 -0.71 -28.56
N ARG A 193 -9.43 -1.68 -28.61
CA ARG A 193 -10.82 -1.48 -29.06
C ARG A 193 -11.78 -1.07 -27.95
N ILE A 194 -11.34 -1.10 -26.69
CA ILE A 194 -12.19 -0.77 -25.56
C ILE A 194 -12.43 0.74 -25.53
N ARG A 195 -13.71 1.12 -25.39
CA ARG A 195 -14.14 2.50 -25.19
C ARG A 195 -14.61 2.65 -23.77
N VAL A 196 -13.88 3.46 -22.99
CA VAL A 196 -14.21 3.74 -21.59
C VAL A 196 -15.39 4.72 -21.56
N PRO A 197 -16.54 4.38 -20.95
CA PRO A 197 -17.63 5.32 -20.79
C PRO A 197 -17.26 6.43 -19.81
N GLU A 198 -17.69 7.67 -20.10
CA GLU A 198 -17.45 8.80 -19.20
C GLU A 198 -18.17 8.63 -17.86
N GLY A 199 -17.57 9.12 -16.78
CA GLY A 199 -18.13 9.09 -15.43
C GLY A 199 -18.07 7.74 -14.71
N VAL A 200 -17.80 6.62 -15.41
CA VAL A 200 -17.70 5.29 -14.78
C VAL A 200 -16.50 5.20 -13.85
N PHE A 201 -15.34 5.69 -14.29
CA PHE A 201 -14.11 5.68 -13.50
C PHE A 201 -13.71 7.09 -13.10
N VAL A 202 -13.73 7.37 -11.80
CA VAL A 202 -13.35 8.67 -11.24
C VAL A 202 -12.07 8.53 -10.43
N ASN A 203 -11.06 9.30 -10.78
CA ASN A 203 -9.80 9.34 -10.05
C ASN A 203 -10.03 9.88 -8.63
N SER A 204 -9.45 9.25 -7.62
CA SER A 204 -9.69 9.60 -6.21
C SER A 204 -9.29 11.05 -5.85
N LYS A 205 -8.44 11.70 -6.66
CA LYS A 205 -8.04 13.11 -6.46
C LYS A 205 -9.08 14.12 -6.95
N SER A 206 -9.97 13.75 -7.86
CA SER A 206 -10.96 14.67 -8.43
C SER A 206 -12.07 15.02 -7.43
N LEU A 207 -12.23 14.23 -6.37
CA LEU A 207 -13.24 14.45 -5.32
C LEU A 207 -12.90 15.62 -4.40
N THR A 208 -11.64 16.05 -4.34
CA THR A 208 -11.26 17.28 -3.62
C THR A 208 -11.55 18.57 -4.40
N LYS A 209 -12.11 18.50 -5.62
CA LYS A 209 -12.39 19.66 -6.49
C LYS A 209 -13.88 20.01 -6.63
N MET A 210 -14.80 19.32 -5.94
CA MET A 210 -16.21 19.68 -5.94
C MET A 210 -16.62 20.15 -4.53
N ASP A 211 -17.24 21.33 -4.51
CA ASP A 211 -17.74 22.11 -3.35
C ASP A 211 -16.76 23.05 -2.64
N THR A 212 -16.29 24.08 -3.35
CA THR A 212 -16.15 25.44 -2.78
C THR A 212 -16.12 26.48 -3.91
N PRO A 213 -17.04 27.46 -3.94
CA PRO A 213 -17.02 28.51 -4.95
C PRO A 213 -15.93 29.56 -4.62
N ASP A 214 -15.14 29.89 -5.65
CA ASP A 214 -14.25 31.04 -5.81
C ASP A 214 -13.28 31.41 -4.66
N SER A 215 -12.00 31.08 -4.86
CA SER A 215 -10.89 31.84 -4.30
C SER A 215 -9.80 32.06 -5.36
N PRO A 216 -9.45 33.31 -5.71
CA PRO A 216 -8.59 33.63 -6.86
C PRO A 216 -7.09 33.41 -6.60
N LEU A 217 -6.72 32.45 -5.76
CA LEU A 217 -5.32 32.22 -5.33
C LEU A 217 -4.63 31.04 -6.02
N ASP A 218 -5.34 30.26 -6.85
CA ASP A 218 -4.80 29.01 -7.43
C ASP A 218 -4.12 29.17 -8.80
N GLU A 219 -4.19 30.33 -9.46
CA GLU A 219 -3.48 30.57 -10.74
C GLU A 219 -1.95 30.60 -10.58
N ALA A 220 -1.43 30.82 -9.37
CA ALA A 220 0.01 30.89 -9.13
C ALA A 220 0.71 29.51 -9.21
N ARG A 221 -0.03 28.40 -9.01
CA ARG A 221 0.55 27.04 -8.95
C ARG A 221 0.70 26.38 -10.33
N ASP A 222 -0.17 26.72 -11.29
CA ASP A 222 -0.08 26.21 -12.67
C ASP A 222 1.09 26.86 -13.46
N LEU A 223 1.47 28.08 -13.10
CA LEU A 223 2.63 28.77 -13.68
C LEU A 223 3.98 28.17 -13.25
N GLU A 224 4.08 27.59 -12.05
CA GLU A 224 5.28 26.87 -11.61
C GLU A 224 5.45 25.51 -12.31
N HIS A 225 4.35 24.83 -12.64
CA HIS A 225 4.39 23.54 -13.33
C HIS A 225 4.87 23.66 -14.80
N ARG A 226 4.56 24.77 -15.47
CA ARG A 226 5.07 25.04 -16.84
C ARG A 226 6.54 25.47 -16.87
N ARG A 227 7.09 26.02 -15.78
CA ARG A 227 8.49 26.48 -15.73
C ARG A 227 9.52 25.36 -15.60
N PHE A 228 9.12 24.13 -15.30
CA PHE A 228 10.05 23.00 -15.13
C PHE A 228 10.30 22.18 -16.41
N ILE A 229 9.69 22.54 -17.54
CA ILE A 229 9.86 21.83 -18.83
C ILE A 229 10.92 22.47 -19.75
N GLU A 230 11.42 23.69 -19.47
CA GLU A 230 12.44 24.33 -20.32
C GLU A 230 13.66 24.88 -19.52
N GLY A 231 14.85 24.35 -19.84
CA GLY A 231 16.10 25.13 -19.93
C GLY A 231 16.89 25.48 -18.64
N TYR A 232 18.10 24.96 -18.54
CA TYR A 232 19.21 25.36 -17.64
C TYR A 232 19.71 26.81 -17.89
N PRO A 233 20.53 27.41 -16.98
CA PRO A 233 20.11 28.43 -16.02
C PRO A 233 20.55 29.86 -16.40
N LEU A 234 19.82 30.88 -15.94
CA LEU A 234 20.36 32.23 -15.77
C LEU A 234 19.98 32.76 -14.39
N ARG A 235 21.02 33.15 -13.62
CA ARG A 235 20.89 33.90 -12.36
C ARG A 235 20.15 35.22 -12.62
N PRO A 236 19.30 35.65 -11.69
CA PRO A 236 19.21 37.08 -11.41
C PRO A 236 19.49 37.44 -9.96
N VAL A 237 19.98 38.66 -9.86
CA VAL A 237 20.48 39.42 -8.71
C VAL A 237 19.37 39.71 -7.69
N SER A 238 19.74 39.70 -6.41
CA SER A 238 18.90 40.09 -5.27
C SER A 238 18.48 41.56 -5.33
N PRO A 239 17.27 41.91 -4.86
CA PRO A 239 17.00 43.22 -4.29
C PRO A 239 16.83 43.15 -2.77
N ALA A 240 17.19 44.26 -2.16
CA ALA A 240 17.42 44.46 -0.73
C ALA A 240 16.19 44.27 0.18
N ARG A 241 16.48 43.85 1.42
CA ARG A 241 15.57 43.83 2.58
C ARG A 241 15.16 45.26 3.00
N PRO A 242 13.93 45.46 3.48
CA PRO A 242 13.63 46.46 4.49
C PRO A 242 13.80 45.88 5.91
N LEU A 243 14.29 46.74 6.80
CA LEU A 243 14.55 46.51 8.22
C LEU A 243 13.26 46.64 9.04
N TYR A 244 12.70 45.53 9.52
CA TYR A 244 11.83 45.50 10.70
C TYR A 244 12.03 44.18 11.47
N PRO A 245 12.15 44.21 12.81
CA PRO A 245 12.31 42.99 13.60
C PRO A 245 10.92 42.34 13.81
N PRO A 246 10.76 41.02 13.59
CA PRO A 246 9.63 40.32 14.15
C PRO A 246 9.90 40.08 15.64
N VAL A 247 9.03 40.63 16.50
CA VAL A 247 8.95 40.26 17.91
C VAL A 247 8.44 38.82 17.99
N PHE A 248 9.36 37.87 18.14
CA PHE A 248 9.03 36.50 18.54
C PHE A 248 9.18 36.40 20.07
N PRO A 249 8.25 35.75 20.79
CA PRO A 249 8.51 35.33 22.16
C PRO A 249 9.64 34.28 22.14
N PRO A 250 10.52 34.25 23.15
CA PRO A 250 11.63 33.30 23.17
C PRO A 250 11.12 31.86 23.27
N PRO A 251 11.85 30.88 22.72
CA PRO A 251 11.53 29.47 22.92
C PRO A 251 11.73 29.12 24.40
N LEU A 252 10.74 28.44 24.99
CA LEU A 252 10.83 27.87 26.33
C LEU A 252 12.03 26.91 26.39
N ALA A 253 13.00 27.23 27.26
CA ALA A 253 14.09 26.33 27.59
C ALA A 253 13.54 25.04 28.24
N PRO A 254 14.19 23.87 28.05
CA PRO A 254 13.79 22.67 28.76
C PRO A 254 14.03 22.85 30.28
N PRO A 255 13.16 22.31 31.15
CA PRO A 255 13.32 22.47 32.58
C PRO A 255 14.54 21.69 33.09
N MET A 256 15.36 22.37 33.90
CA MET A 256 16.43 21.75 34.67
C MET A 256 15.84 20.86 35.78
N PRO A 257 16.48 19.73 36.12
CA PRO A 257 15.99 18.86 37.18
C PRO A 257 16.23 19.51 38.55
N GLY A 258 15.16 19.87 39.28
CA GLY A 258 15.29 20.25 40.69
C GLY A 258 14.26 21.22 41.29
N ASP A 259 13.26 21.74 40.56
CA ASP A 259 12.27 22.65 41.15
C ASP A 259 11.06 21.90 41.75
N PRO A 260 10.80 21.95 43.07
CA PRO A 260 9.67 21.25 43.69
C PRO A 260 8.30 21.87 43.38
N ARG A 261 8.23 23.03 42.70
CA ARG A 261 6.97 23.78 42.50
C ARG A 261 6.22 23.50 41.19
N GLN A 262 6.69 22.58 40.35
CA GLN A 262 5.98 22.15 39.14
C GLN A 262 5.64 20.65 39.17
N ARG A 263 4.81 20.23 40.15
CA ARG A 263 4.06 18.97 40.03
C ARG A 263 2.73 19.28 39.35
N VAL A 264 2.62 19.00 38.06
CA VAL A 264 1.31 18.89 37.42
C VAL A 264 0.64 17.63 37.98
N SER A 265 -0.39 17.80 38.80
CA SER A 265 -1.20 16.68 39.28
C SER A 265 -2.18 16.27 38.18
N LEU A 266 -2.04 15.06 37.66
CA LEU A 266 -3.05 14.45 36.81
C LEU A 266 -4.23 13.98 37.68
N PRO A 267 -5.49 14.08 37.21
CA PRO A 267 -6.63 13.59 37.94
C PRO A 267 -6.58 12.05 38.11
N PRO A 268 -7.16 11.51 39.19
CA PRO A 268 -7.22 10.07 39.41
C PRO A 268 -8.05 9.37 38.34
N ILE A 269 -7.66 8.13 38.00
CA ILE A 269 -8.29 7.29 36.96
C ILE A 269 -9.79 7.08 37.21
N SER A 270 -10.27 7.25 38.45
CA SER A 270 -11.69 7.19 38.81
C SER A 270 -12.57 8.29 38.18
N MET A 271 -11.98 9.29 37.51
CA MET A 271 -12.71 10.35 36.79
C MET A 271 -12.83 10.10 35.28
N LEU A 272 -12.32 8.98 34.75
CA LEU A 272 -12.53 8.58 33.36
C LEU A 272 -13.86 7.81 33.25
N ASP A 273 -14.91 8.53 32.86
CA ASP A 273 -16.19 7.92 32.51
C ASP A 273 -16.04 7.26 31.13
N TYR A 274 -16.00 5.93 31.11
CA TYR A 274 -16.01 5.15 29.86
C TYR A 274 -17.47 4.98 29.41
N PRO A 275 -17.82 5.27 28.15
CA PRO A 275 -19.16 4.97 27.65
C PRO A 275 -19.44 3.47 27.81
N GLN A 276 -20.56 3.16 28.46
CA GLN A 276 -20.97 1.80 28.78
C GLN A 276 -21.00 0.92 27.52
N ARG A 277 -20.34 -0.22 27.62
CA ARG A 277 -20.41 -1.32 26.66
C ARG A 277 -21.85 -1.86 26.63
N PRO A 278 -22.48 -2.08 25.45
CA PRO A 278 -23.79 -2.71 25.41
C PRO A 278 -23.74 -4.10 26.06
N GLY A 279 -24.60 -4.32 27.06
CA GLY A 279 -24.69 -5.57 27.80
C GLY A 279 -25.23 -6.69 26.93
N PHE A 280 -24.52 -7.82 26.87
CA PHE A 280 -25.06 -9.05 26.33
C PHE A 280 -26.04 -9.66 27.33
N LEU A 281 -27.25 -9.95 26.85
CA LEU A 281 -28.30 -10.65 27.58
C LEU A 281 -27.80 -12.03 28.05
N ARG A 282 -27.81 -12.22 29.36
CA ARG A 282 -27.60 -13.51 30.01
C ARG A 282 -28.88 -14.33 29.87
N HIS A 283 -28.89 -15.31 28.97
CA HIS A 283 -29.94 -16.34 28.99
C HIS A 283 -29.60 -17.39 30.04
N ASN A 284 -30.39 -17.41 31.12
CA ASN A 284 -30.52 -18.59 31.97
C ASN A 284 -31.38 -19.61 31.23
N SER A 285 -30.81 -20.76 30.89
CA SER A 285 -31.57 -21.99 30.66
C SER A 285 -30.79 -23.16 31.25
N THR A 286 -31.41 -23.76 32.25
CA THR A 286 -31.08 -25.05 32.85
C THR A 286 -31.08 -26.18 31.83
N SER A 287 -30.18 -27.15 32.06
CA SER A 287 -30.26 -28.58 31.74
C SER A 287 -29.36 -29.17 30.63
N SER A 288 -28.76 -30.30 31.02
CA SER A 288 -28.12 -31.40 30.28
C SER A 288 -26.67 -31.25 29.80
N ALA A 289 -25.85 -32.17 30.33
CA ALA A 289 -24.45 -32.41 30.10
C ALA A 289 -24.15 -32.98 28.70
N ASN A 290 -23.07 -32.50 28.08
CA ASN A 290 -21.99 -33.35 27.58
C ASN A 290 -20.79 -32.47 27.21
N GLU A 291 -19.75 -32.52 28.03
CA GLU A 291 -18.43 -31.99 27.72
C GLU A 291 -17.81 -32.81 26.59
N LEU A 292 -17.42 -32.15 25.51
CA LEU A 292 -16.45 -32.67 24.54
C LEU A 292 -15.23 -31.76 24.58
N TYR A 293 -14.47 -31.87 25.67
CA TYR A 293 -13.13 -31.32 25.74
C TYR A 293 -12.21 -32.22 24.91
N THR A 294 -11.54 -31.65 23.91
CA THR A 294 -10.51 -32.38 23.16
C THR A 294 -9.32 -32.62 24.08
N PRO A 295 -8.82 -33.87 24.21
CA PRO A 295 -7.67 -34.14 25.07
C PRO A 295 -6.44 -33.39 24.55
N LEU A 296 -5.67 -32.82 25.49
CA LEU A 296 -4.44 -32.07 25.19
C LEU A 296 -3.49 -32.90 24.35
N SER A 297 -2.94 -32.29 23.30
CA SER A 297 -1.97 -32.96 22.43
C SER A 297 -0.69 -33.30 23.21
N SER A 298 0.09 -34.25 22.69
CA SER A 298 1.40 -34.60 23.26
C SER A 298 2.35 -33.40 23.28
N GLU A 299 2.14 -32.41 22.41
CA GLU A 299 2.92 -31.18 22.37
C GLU A 299 2.50 -30.20 23.49
N ASP A 300 1.20 -30.11 23.78
CA ASP A 300 0.67 -29.29 24.89
C ASP A 300 1.14 -29.83 26.25
N GLN A 301 1.13 -31.16 26.42
CA GLN A 301 1.63 -31.80 27.65
C GLN A 301 3.14 -31.57 27.84
N ARG A 302 3.91 -31.50 26.74
CA ARG A 302 5.34 -31.21 26.75
C ARG A 302 5.64 -29.74 27.07
N ALA A 303 4.76 -28.83 26.65
CA ALA A 303 4.85 -27.42 26.99
C ALA A 303 4.54 -27.17 28.48
N LEU A 304 3.50 -27.80 29.02
CA LEU A 304 3.11 -27.67 30.42
C LEU A 304 4.14 -28.24 31.40
N SER A 305 4.80 -29.35 31.04
CA SER A 305 5.87 -29.94 31.85
C SER A 305 7.13 -29.08 31.94
N ARG A 306 7.36 -28.18 30.97
CA ARG A 306 8.46 -27.19 31.01
C ARG A 306 8.17 -25.97 31.88
N LEU A 307 6.91 -25.75 32.28
CA LEU A 307 6.48 -24.60 33.08
C LEU A 307 6.43 -24.89 34.59
N ARG A 308 6.64 -26.15 35.01
CA ARG A 308 6.82 -26.48 36.43
C ARG A 308 8.21 -26.08 36.89
N ILE A 309 8.31 -24.87 37.43
CA ILE A 309 9.42 -24.47 38.29
C ILE A 309 9.16 -25.10 39.65
N ASN A 310 10.07 -25.96 40.11
CA ASN A 310 10.02 -26.52 41.46
C ASN A 310 10.20 -25.38 42.47
N LEU A 311 9.18 -25.16 43.31
CA LEU A 311 9.32 -24.48 44.60
C LEU A 311 9.95 -25.42 45.61
#